data_AF-A0AAN8PPH4-F1
#
_entry.id   AF-A0AAN8PPH4-F1
#
_cell.length_a   1.000
_cell.length_b   1.000
_cell.length_c   1.000
_cell.angle_alpha   90.00
_cell.angle_beta   90.00
_cell.angle_gamma   90.00
#
_symmetry.space_group_name_H-M   'P 1'
#
loop_
_entity.id
_entity.type
_entity.pdbx_description
1 polymer ?
#
loop_
_entity_poly.entity_id
_entity_poly.type
_entity_poly.pdbx_seq_one_letter_code
_entity_poly.pdbx_strand_id
1 'polypeptide(L)'
;MSATKGVKMSIITTSNSNNSINVSSMPTKVTSYSIFSRKNLVQDEKLVVATLASLKSGDPSQFIKEELKWLIQSRRVAAGKEALKVEFIPPAKNEMTPDEIERAQKRKEQNRLAARRFRRKQRDTNVYLLTKTKQLESSNRSLKNEMGILQQEKQRLCDLLMIHASSCRSHSQKEELKRVLHGMLESSSSAR
;
A
#
# COMPACT_ATOMS: atom_id res chain seq x y z
N MET A 1 23.42 -25.23 -17.98
CA MET A 1 23.62 -25.41 -16.53
C MET A 1 23.11 -24.16 -15.82
N SER A 2 22.17 -24.39 -14.91
CA SER A 2 21.62 -23.55 -13.84
C SER A 2 21.86 -22.03 -13.84
N ALA A 3 20.77 -21.26 -13.97
CA ALA A 3 20.68 -19.92 -13.41
C ALA A 3 19.50 -19.88 -12.43
N THR A 4 19.82 -19.62 -11.17
CA THR A 4 18.94 -19.65 -10.01
C THR A 4 17.95 -18.49 -10.00
N LYS A 5 16.74 -18.78 -9.50
CA LYS A 5 15.61 -17.86 -9.37
C LYS A 5 15.90 -16.79 -8.31
N GLY A 6 15.92 -15.52 -8.71
CA GLY A 6 15.96 -14.37 -7.82
C GLY A 6 14.57 -14.01 -7.31
N VAL A 7 14.46 -13.95 -5.98
CA VAL A 7 13.24 -13.70 -5.19
C VAL A 7 12.67 -12.30 -5.46
N LYS A 8 11.36 -12.23 -5.74
CA LYS A 8 10.58 -10.98 -5.86
C LYS A 8 10.31 -10.42 -4.45
N MET A 9 10.84 -9.25 -4.14
CA MET A 9 10.40 -8.47 -2.97
C MET A 9 9.18 -7.62 -3.37
N SER A 10 8.01 -8.07 -2.93
CA SER A 10 6.74 -7.34 -2.97
C SER A 10 6.68 -6.38 -1.79
N ILE A 11 6.62 -5.07 -2.07
CA ILE A 11 6.40 -4.04 -1.04
C ILE A 11 4.89 -3.95 -0.82
N ILE A 12 4.41 -4.57 0.25
CA ILE A 12 3.03 -4.44 0.70
C ILE A 12 2.94 -3.14 1.51
N THR A 13 2.24 -2.15 0.97
CA THR A 13 1.83 -0.95 1.73
C THR A 13 0.50 -1.23 2.42
N THR A 14 0.54 -1.56 3.71
CA THR A 14 -0.65 -1.56 4.57
C THR A 14 -0.74 -0.25 5.33
N SER A 15 -1.69 0.60 4.94
CA SER A 15 -2.19 1.72 5.72
C SER A 15 -3.00 1.17 6.89
N ASN A 16 -2.45 1.21 8.11
CA ASN A 16 -3.19 0.86 9.32
C ASN A 16 -3.73 2.14 9.96
N SER A 17 -5.01 2.43 9.69
CA SER A 17 -5.82 3.37 10.46
C SER A 17 -6.47 2.60 11.60
N ASN A 18 -6.61 3.28 12.74
CA ASN A 18 -7.41 2.91 13.91
C ASN A 18 -6.67 2.05 14.94
N ASN A 19 -6.20 2.70 16.01
CA ASN A 19 -6.40 2.11 17.33
C ASN A 19 -6.55 3.20 18.40
N SER A 20 -7.81 3.51 18.71
CA SER A 20 -8.21 4.26 19.89
C SER A 20 -8.05 3.35 21.10
N ILE A 21 -6.95 3.51 21.86
CA ILE A 21 -6.76 2.74 23.09
C ILE A 21 -7.52 3.43 24.22
N ASN A 22 -8.67 2.81 24.51
CA ASN A 22 -9.50 3.00 25.68
C ASN A 22 -8.68 2.76 26.96
N VAL A 23 -8.61 3.77 27.82
CA VAL A 23 -7.91 3.70 29.11
C VAL A 23 -8.88 3.09 30.13
N SER A 24 -8.82 1.77 30.31
CA SER A 24 -9.45 1.13 31.46
C SER A 24 -8.51 0.12 32.12
N SER A 25 -8.19 0.45 33.38
CA SER A 25 -7.80 -0.37 34.52
C SER A 25 -7.09 -1.71 34.29
N MET A 26 -5.86 -1.85 34.79
CA MET A 26 -5.31 -3.09 35.35
C MET A 26 -4.07 -2.77 36.22
N PRO A 27 -3.66 -3.67 37.14
CA PRO A 27 -3.42 -3.36 38.53
C PRO A 27 -1.94 -3.09 38.87
N THR A 28 -1.75 -2.35 39.94
CA THR A 28 -0.46 -2.00 40.54
C THR A 28 0.25 -3.24 41.10
N LYS A 29 1.28 -3.72 40.40
CA LYS A 29 2.40 -4.41 41.05
C LYS A 29 3.62 -3.51 40.98
N VAL A 30 3.80 -2.71 42.02
CA VAL A 30 4.96 -1.85 42.22
C VAL A 30 6.12 -2.75 42.63
N THR A 31 6.88 -3.23 41.64
CA THR A 31 8.23 -3.73 41.90
C THR A 31 9.10 -2.50 42.14
N SER A 32 9.38 -2.24 43.42
CA SER A 32 10.17 -1.10 43.88
C SER A 32 11.63 -1.25 43.48
N TYR A 33 11.99 -0.84 42.27
CA TYR A 33 13.38 -0.50 41.96
C TYR A 33 13.65 0.89 42.54
N SER A 34 14.06 0.91 43.80
CA SER A 34 14.66 2.09 44.43
C SER A 34 16.02 2.36 43.77
N ILE A 35 16.01 3.12 42.67
CA ILE A 35 17.23 3.58 41.96
C ILE A 35 17.82 4.84 42.65
N PHE A 36 17.11 5.43 43.61
CA PHE A 36 17.58 6.63 44.31
C PHE A 36 18.49 6.29 45.49
N SER A 37 19.77 6.06 45.19
CA SER A 37 20.82 6.13 46.21
C SER A 37 21.02 7.61 46.61
N ARG A 38 20.40 8.03 47.73
CA ARG A 38 20.40 9.39 48.29
C ARG A 38 21.77 9.89 48.81
N LYS A 39 22.89 9.42 48.27
CA LYS A 39 24.23 9.82 48.74
C LYS A 39 25.09 10.30 47.58
N ASN A 40 24.74 11.48 47.07
CA ASN A 40 25.62 12.53 46.55
C ASN A 40 24.70 13.56 45.88
N LEU A 41 24.40 14.64 46.58
CA LEU A 41 23.65 15.77 46.03
C LEU A 41 24.55 16.40 44.96
N VAL A 42 24.26 16.07 43.69
CA VAL A 42 25.13 16.33 42.53
C VAL A 42 25.34 17.83 42.35
N GLN A 43 26.56 18.31 42.62
CA GLN A 43 27.04 19.65 42.25
C GLN A 43 27.51 19.68 40.79
N ASP A 44 26.70 19.14 39.88
CA ASP A 44 26.97 19.20 38.45
C ASP A 44 25.95 20.14 37.81
N GLU A 45 26.41 21.36 37.54
CA GLU A 45 25.63 22.46 36.94
C GLU A 45 24.90 22.00 35.67
N LYS A 46 25.51 21.09 34.90
CA LYS A 46 24.93 20.53 33.67
C LYS A 46 23.70 19.65 33.93
N LEU A 47 23.70 18.87 35.01
CA LEU A 47 22.56 18.01 35.35
C LEU A 47 21.38 18.86 35.85
N VAL A 48 21.66 19.92 36.61
CA VAL A 48 20.65 20.89 37.06
C VAL A 48 20.01 21.60 35.87
N VAL A 49 20.83 22.07 34.92
CA VAL A 49 20.35 22.71 33.68
C VAL A 49 19.51 21.75 32.83
N ALA A 50 19.93 20.49 32.67
CA ALA A 50 19.16 19.48 31.95
C ALA A 50 17.84 19.13 32.64
N THR A 51 17.81 19.13 33.97
CA THR A 51 16.58 18.94 34.77
C THR A 51 15.60 20.09 34.54
N LEU A 52 16.08 21.34 34.61
CA LEU A 52 15.25 22.52 34.35
C LEU A 52 14.74 22.57 32.91
N ALA A 53 15.57 22.15 31.93
CA ALA A 53 15.17 22.07 30.54
C ALA A 53 14.08 21.02 30.31
N SER A 54 14.21 19.85 30.94
CA SER A 54 13.21 18.78 30.87
C SER A 54 11.88 19.18 31.50
N LEU A 55 11.90 19.86 32.65
CA LEU A 55 10.69 20.38 33.30
C LEU A 55 9.98 21.45 32.46
N LYS A 56 10.74 22.25 31.70
CA LYS A 56 10.19 23.27 30.79
C LYS A 56 9.60 22.69 29.50
N SER A 57 10.23 21.66 28.93
CA SER A 57 9.81 21.07 27.65
C SER A 57 8.83 19.90 27.79
N GLY A 58 8.76 19.29 28.98
CA GLY A 58 8.01 18.06 29.23
C GLY A 58 8.64 16.80 28.61
N ASP A 59 9.80 16.92 27.96
CA ASP A 59 10.54 15.79 27.38
C ASP A 59 11.69 15.37 28.32
N PRO A 60 11.67 14.14 28.88
CA PRO A 60 12.71 13.64 29.77
C PRO A 60 14.04 13.32 29.07
N SER A 61 14.09 13.32 27.73
CA SER A 61 15.23 12.83 26.95
C SER A 61 16.55 13.55 27.26
N GLN A 62 16.54 14.86 27.52
CA GLN A 62 17.76 15.60 27.86
C GLN A 62 18.30 15.25 29.25
N PHE A 63 17.41 15.13 30.22
CA PHE A 63 17.76 14.76 31.59
C PHE A 63 18.34 13.33 31.65
N ILE A 64 17.67 12.38 30.99
CA ILE A 64 18.11 10.96 30.95
C ILE A 64 19.50 10.83 30.31
N LYS A 65 19.80 11.61 29.26
CA LYS A 65 21.11 11.58 28.59
C LYS A 65 22.23 12.04 29.50
N GLU A 66 22.04 13.13 30.23
CA GLU A 66 23.06 13.65 31.14
C GLU A 66 23.21 12.76 32.39
N GLU A 67 22.12 12.18 32.90
CA GLU A 67 22.15 11.21 34.00
C GLU A 67 22.95 9.94 33.60
N LEU A 68 22.66 9.37 32.44
CA LEU A 68 23.39 8.20 31.93
C LEU A 68 24.86 8.51 31.70
N LYS A 69 25.17 9.67 31.15
CA LYS A 69 26.56 10.12 30.93
C LYS A 69 27.32 10.23 32.23
N TRP A 70 26.72 10.85 33.25
CA TRP A 70 27.31 10.96 34.58
C TRP A 70 27.52 9.57 35.22
N LEU A 71 26.52 8.70 35.16
CA LEU A 71 26.59 7.35 35.73
C LEU A 71 27.72 6.52 35.09
N ILE A 72 27.86 6.57 33.76
CA ILE A 72 28.93 5.90 33.02
C ILE A 72 30.29 6.46 33.44
N GLN A 73 30.40 7.79 33.54
CA GLN A 73 31.63 8.47 33.91
C GLN A 73 32.06 8.13 35.34
N SER A 74 31.14 8.16 36.29
CA SER A 74 31.37 7.78 37.69
C SER A 74 31.86 6.33 37.83
N ARG A 75 31.19 5.39 37.14
CA ARG A 75 31.61 3.97 37.13
C ARG A 75 32.99 3.75 36.51
N ARG A 76 33.36 4.51 35.48
CA ARG A 76 34.70 4.41 34.84
C ARG A 76 35.80 4.86 35.79
N VAL A 77 35.63 6.02 36.42
CA VAL A 77 36.62 6.58 37.36
C VAL A 77 36.77 5.69 38.58
N ALA A 78 35.67 5.16 39.13
CA ALA A 78 35.70 4.22 40.25
C ALA A 78 36.45 2.91 39.90
N ALA A 79 36.42 2.49 38.63
CA ALA A 79 37.19 1.37 38.12
C ALA A 79 38.65 1.74 37.72
N GLY A 80 39.11 2.96 38.06
CA GLY A 80 40.46 3.46 37.77
C GLY A 80 40.69 3.84 36.30
N LYS A 81 39.64 3.90 35.47
CA LYS A 81 39.74 4.29 34.06
C LYS A 81 39.58 5.79 33.92
N GLU A 82 40.33 6.39 32.99
CA GLU A 82 40.19 7.81 32.67
C GLU A 82 38.78 8.15 32.15
N ALA A 83 38.41 9.42 32.34
CA ALA A 83 37.18 9.98 31.84
C ALA A 83 37.01 9.79 30.33
N LEU A 84 35.79 9.44 29.91
CA LEU A 84 35.49 9.26 28.50
C LEU A 84 35.50 10.63 27.81
N LYS A 85 36.61 10.98 27.17
CA LYS A 85 36.70 12.15 26.29
C LYS A 85 36.31 11.74 24.87
N VAL A 86 35.07 12.05 24.47
CA VAL A 86 34.61 11.85 23.09
C VAL A 86 35.08 13.04 22.27
N GLU A 87 36.20 12.90 21.57
CA GLU A 87 36.61 13.88 20.57
C GLU A 87 35.80 13.64 19.29
N PHE A 88 34.96 14.62 18.94
CA PHE A 88 34.26 14.62 17.67
C PHE A 88 35.25 15.05 16.59
N ILE A 89 35.89 14.07 15.95
CA ILE A 89 36.66 14.30 14.73
C ILE A 89 35.63 14.56 13.61
N PRO A 90 35.58 15.77 13.03
CA PRO A 90 34.71 16.03 11.89
C PRO A 90 35.08 15.07 10.76
N PRO A 91 34.10 14.45 10.06
CA PRO A 91 34.42 13.56 8.96
C PRO A 91 35.23 14.31 7.90
N ALA A 92 36.40 13.79 7.55
CA ALA A 92 37.23 14.35 6.50
C ALA A 92 36.44 14.38 5.19
N LYS A 93 36.42 15.55 4.54
CA LYS A 93 35.85 15.67 3.19
C LYS A 93 36.80 14.97 2.22
N ASN A 94 36.55 13.70 1.95
CA ASN A 94 37.21 13.01 0.85
C ASN A 94 36.69 13.64 -0.45
N GLU A 95 37.52 14.47 -1.08
CA GLU A 95 37.23 14.99 -2.40
C GLU A 95 37.20 13.81 -3.38
N MET A 96 36.07 13.63 -4.08
CA MET A 96 35.95 12.57 -5.08
C MET A 96 37.04 12.75 -6.12
N THR A 97 37.71 11.66 -6.47
CA THR A 97 38.67 11.68 -7.58
C THR A 97 37.94 12.06 -8.87
N PRO A 98 38.62 12.71 -9.83
CA PRO A 98 38.01 13.11 -11.11
C PRO A 98 37.31 11.92 -11.81
N ASP A 99 37.88 10.72 -11.71
CA ASP A 99 37.31 9.47 -12.23
C ASP A 99 35.99 9.05 -11.54
N GLU A 100 35.87 9.31 -10.23
CA GLU A 100 34.64 9.05 -9.47
C GLU A 100 33.52 10.01 -9.86
N ILE A 101 33.87 11.28 -10.09
CA ILE A 101 32.94 12.32 -10.55
C ILE A 101 32.37 11.93 -11.92
N GLU A 102 33.24 11.53 -12.87
CA GLU A 102 32.80 11.11 -14.21
C GLU A 102 31.90 9.87 -14.16
N ARG A 103 32.26 8.85 -13.35
CA ARG A 103 31.41 7.67 -13.13
C ARG A 103 30.07 8.04 -12.51
N ALA A 104 30.02 9.00 -11.59
CA ALA A 104 28.78 9.48 -10.99
C ALA A 104 27.90 10.21 -12.02
N GLN A 105 28.50 11.03 -12.89
CA GLN A 105 27.79 11.72 -13.98
C GLN A 105 27.20 10.72 -14.98
N LYS A 106 27.98 9.73 -15.42
CA LYS A 106 27.50 8.65 -16.29
C LYS A 106 26.31 7.90 -15.67
N ARG A 107 26.39 7.54 -14.38
CA ARG A 107 25.27 6.91 -13.65
C ARG A 107 24.03 7.80 -13.58
N LYS A 108 24.20 9.10 -13.30
CA LYS A 108 23.08 10.06 -13.29
C LYS A 108 22.42 10.16 -14.66
N GLU A 109 23.21 10.25 -15.73
CA GLU A 109 22.67 10.33 -17.09
C GLU A 109 21.95 9.05 -17.51
N GLN A 110 22.52 7.88 -17.20
CA GLN A 110 21.85 6.59 -17.42
C GLN A 110 20.54 6.49 -16.64
N ASN A 111 20.52 6.88 -15.37
CA ASN A 111 19.30 6.88 -14.57
C ASN A 111 18.26 7.86 -15.12
N ARG A 112 18.69 9.04 -15.59
CA ARG A 112 17.82 10.03 -16.25
C ARG A 112 17.14 9.45 -17.48
N LEU A 113 17.91 8.76 -18.34
CA LEU A 113 17.40 8.09 -19.53
C LEU A 113 16.48 6.92 -19.17
N ALA A 114 16.86 6.11 -18.20
CA ALA A 114 16.05 4.99 -17.71
C ALA A 114 14.70 5.47 -17.14
N ALA A 115 14.70 6.52 -16.33
CA ALA A 115 13.48 7.14 -15.79
C ALA A 115 12.58 7.68 -16.90
N ARG A 116 13.15 8.34 -17.93
CA ARG A 116 12.38 8.81 -19.10
C ARG A 116 11.76 7.63 -19.85
N ARG A 117 12.52 6.56 -20.11
CA ARG A 117 12.03 5.33 -20.77
C ARG A 117 10.93 4.65 -19.96
N PHE A 118 11.10 4.55 -18.65
CA PHE A 118 10.11 3.98 -17.74
C PHE A 118 8.80 4.76 -17.77
N ARG A 119 8.86 6.09 -17.60
CA ARG A 119 7.68 6.97 -17.67
C ARG A 119 6.99 6.89 -19.03
N ARG A 120 7.75 6.82 -20.12
CA ARG A 120 7.18 6.63 -21.46
C ARG A 120 6.46 5.28 -21.56
N LYS A 121 7.13 4.17 -21.21
CA LYS A 121 6.53 2.84 -21.25
C LYS A 121 5.27 2.73 -20.39
N GLN A 122 5.27 3.36 -19.21
CA GLN A 122 4.09 3.40 -18.34
C GLN A 122 2.92 4.14 -19.02
N ARG A 123 3.17 5.31 -19.62
CA ARG A 123 2.16 6.06 -20.36
C ARG A 123 1.66 5.28 -21.57
N ASP A 124 2.54 4.71 -22.39
CA ASP A 124 2.17 3.96 -23.58
C ASP A 124 1.31 2.73 -23.21
N THR A 125 1.66 2.05 -22.11
CA THR A 125 0.87 0.92 -21.58
C THR A 125 -0.51 1.39 -21.12
N ASN A 126 -0.60 2.51 -20.39
CA ASN A 126 -1.87 3.06 -19.93
C ASN A 126 -2.76 3.48 -21.11
N VAL A 127 -2.19 4.16 -22.11
CA VAL A 127 -2.89 4.54 -23.35
C VAL A 127 -3.41 3.31 -24.09
N TYR A 128 -2.57 2.27 -24.24
CA TYR A 128 -2.98 1.01 -24.86
C TYR A 128 -4.17 0.37 -24.14
N LEU A 129 -4.09 0.23 -22.81
CA LEU A 129 -5.16 -0.36 -22.01
C LEU A 129 -6.44 0.46 -22.10
N LEU A 130 -6.37 1.79 -21.96
CA LEU A 130 -7.54 2.67 -22.10
C LEU A 130 -8.19 2.56 -23.48
N THR A 131 -7.37 2.51 -24.53
CA THR A 131 -7.86 2.36 -25.91
C THR A 131 -8.55 1.01 -26.08
N LYS A 132 -7.95 -0.06 -25.54
CA LYS A 132 -8.53 -1.40 -25.62
C LYS A 132 -9.83 -1.51 -24.84
N THR A 133 -9.90 -0.92 -23.64
CA THR A 133 -11.13 -0.84 -22.85
C THR A 133 -12.23 -0.12 -23.62
N LYS A 134 -11.95 1.07 -24.17
CA LYS A 134 -12.93 1.83 -24.98
C LYS A 134 -13.43 1.04 -26.18
N GLN A 135 -12.53 0.33 -26.87
CA GLN A 135 -12.90 -0.53 -28.00
C GLN A 135 -13.86 -1.64 -27.54
N LEU A 136 -13.50 -2.37 -26.48
CA LEU A 136 -14.33 -3.46 -25.94
C LEU A 136 -15.68 -2.97 -25.45
N GLU A 137 -15.73 -1.83 -24.77
CA GLU A 137 -16.98 -1.20 -24.34
C GLU A 137 -17.86 -0.82 -25.53
N SER A 138 -17.28 -0.28 -26.60
CA SER A 138 -18.01 0.05 -27.82
C SER A 138 -18.61 -1.20 -28.47
N SER A 139 -17.81 -2.26 -28.64
CA SER A 139 -18.28 -3.53 -29.17
C SER A 139 -19.35 -4.16 -28.28
N ASN A 140 -19.18 -4.13 -26.96
CA ASN A 140 -20.16 -4.65 -26.01
C ASN A 140 -21.49 -3.88 -26.11
N ARG A 141 -21.45 -2.54 -26.19
CA ARG A 141 -22.65 -1.72 -26.41
C ARG A 141 -23.34 -2.09 -27.72
N SER A 142 -22.58 -2.24 -28.81
CA SER A 142 -23.13 -2.64 -30.12
C SER A 142 -23.81 -4.01 -30.06
N LEU A 143 -23.14 -5.00 -29.48
CA LEU A 143 -23.66 -6.37 -29.36
C LEU A 143 -24.89 -6.42 -28.46
N LYS A 144 -24.90 -5.69 -27.34
CA LYS A 144 -26.08 -5.59 -26.47
C LYS A 144 -27.26 -4.92 -27.17
N ASN A 145 -27.00 -3.90 -27.98
CA ASN A 145 -28.04 -3.27 -28.78
C ASN A 145 -28.62 -4.23 -29.82
N GLU A 146 -27.76 -4.94 -30.56
CA GLU A 146 -28.18 -5.96 -31.52
C GLU A 146 -28.98 -7.08 -30.86
N MET A 147 -28.51 -7.58 -29.71
CA MET A 147 -29.24 -8.56 -28.90
C MET A 147 -30.61 -8.04 -28.48
N GLY A 148 -30.72 -6.77 -28.08
CA GLY A 148 -31.99 -6.14 -27.74
C GLY A 148 -32.95 -6.07 -28.93
N ILE A 149 -32.46 -5.67 -30.11
CA ILE A 149 -33.24 -5.63 -31.35
C ILE A 149 -33.75 -7.03 -31.72
N LEU A 150 -32.86 -8.02 -31.71
CA LEU A 150 -33.21 -9.41 -32.03
C LEU A 150 -34.21 -9.99 -31.03
N GLN A 151 -34.07 -9.65 -29.74
CA GLN A 151 -35.01 -10.09 -28.71
C GLN A 151 -36.39 -9.45 -28.88
N GLN A 152 -36.44 -8.17 -29.26
CA GLN A 152 -37.68 -7.48 -29.57
C GLN A 152 -38.37 -8.09 -30.79
N GLU A 153 -37.61 -8.37 -31.85
CA GLU A 153 -38.17 -9.01 -33.06
C GLU A 153 -38.66 -10.43 -32.78
N LYS A 154 -37.89 -11.21 -32.01
CA LYS A 154 -38.32 -12.52 -31.53
C LYS A 154 -39.63 -12.43 -30.76
N GLN A 155 -39.76 -11.48 -29.83
CA GLN A 155 -40.99 -11.30 -29.05
C GLN A 155 -42.16 -10.93 -29.96
N ARG A 156 -41.96 -10.00 -30.90
CA ARG A 156 -42.97 -9.60 -31.89
C ARG A 156 -43.49 -10.79 -32.69
N LEU A 157 -42.59 -11.66 -33.15
CA LEU A 157 -42.94 -12.88 -33.89
C LEU A 157 -43.69 -13.88 -33.00
N CYS A 158 -43.27 -14.04 -31.74
CA CYS A 158 -43.97 -14.89 -30.77
C CYS A 158 -45.40 -14.39 -30.54
N ASP A 159 -45.58 -13.10 -30.32
CA ASP A 159 -46.90 -12.50 -30.10
C ASP A 159 -47.82 -12.72 -31.31
N LEU A 160 -47.29 -12.54 -32.53
CA LEU A 160 -48.03 -12.78 -33.76
C LEU A 160 -48.44 -14.27 -33.89
N LEU A 161 -47.53 -15.19 -33.56
CA LEU A 161 -47.81 -16.62 -33.55
C LEU A 161 -48.84 -17.01 -32.48
N MET A 162 -48.81 -16.40 -31.29
CA MET A 162 -49.80 -16.62 -30.25
C MET A 162 -51.20 -16.21 -30.70
N ILE A 163 -51.32 -15.03 -31.32
CA ILE A 163 -52.60 -14.55 -31.88
C ILE A 163 -53.10 -15.54 -32.94
N HIS A 164 -52.23 -15.99 -33.84
CA HIS A 164 -52.61 -16.98 -34.85
C HIS A 164 -53.03 -18.32 -34.23
N ALA A 165 -52.29 -18.85 -33.25
CA ALA A 165 -52.63 -20.09 -32.57
C ALA A 165 -54.00 -20.04 -31.87
N SER A 166 -54.42 -18.87 -31.40
CA SER A 166 -55.74 -18.67 -30.77
C SER A 166 -56.89 -18.73 -31.78
N SER A 167 -56.68 -18.27 -33.01
CA SER A 167 -57.67 -18.19 -34.09
C SER A 167 -57.62 -19.36 -35.09
N CYS A 168 -56.59 -20.21 -35.00
CA CYS A 168 -56.38 -21.34 -35.90
C CYS A 168 -57.46 -22.42 -35.72
N ARG A 169 -58.13 -22.78 -36.82
CA ARG A 169 -59.22 -23.78 -36.86
C ARG A 169 -58.73 -25.22 -36.97
N SER A 170 -57.48 -25.43 -37.39
CA SER A 170 -56.87 -26.76 -37.54
C SER A 170 -56.22 -27.21 -36.23
N HIS A 171 -56.72 -28.30 -35.64
CA HIS A 171 -56.20 -28.82 -34.38
C HIS A 171 -54.73 -29.26 -34.49
N SER A 172 -54.35 -29.91 -35.59
CA SER A 172 -52.96 -30.34 -35.83
C SER A 172 -51.98 -29.15 -35.88
N GLN A 173 -52.35 -28.09 -36.61
CA GLN A 173 -51.51 -26.89 -36.73
C GLN A 173 -51.42 -26.10 -35.42
N LYS A 174 -52.52 -26.08 -34.65
CA LYS A 174 -52.56 -25.42 -33.34
C LYS A 174 -51.61 -26.06 -32.32
N GLU A 175 -51.56 -27.39 -32.26
CA GLU A 175 -50.63 -28.10 -31.36
C GLU A 175 -49.16 -27.96 -31.82
N GLU A 176 -48.91 -27.88 -33.12
CA GLU A 176 -47.58 -27.60 -33.65
C GLU A 176 -47.08 -26.18 -33.30
N LEU A 177 -47.94 -25.17 -33.45
CA LEU A 177 -47.63 -23.79 -33.06
C LEU A 177 -47.32 -23.65 -31.56
N LYS A 178 -48.06 -24.35 -30.70
CA LYS A 178 -47.80 -24.38 -29.26
C LYS A 178 -46.42 -24.98 -28.93
N ARG A 179 -46.03 -26.07 -29.61
CA ARG A 179 -44.69 -26.67 -29.44
C ARG A 179 -43.58 -25.70 -29.84
N VAL A 180 -43.73 -25.00 -30.97
CA VAL A 180 -42.75 -24.00 -31.44
C VAL A 180 -42.66 -22.83 -30.45
N LEU A 181 -43.80 -22.29 -29.99
CA LEU A 181 -43.83 -21.21 -28.99
C LEU A 181 -43.14 -21.59 -27.68
N HIS A 182 -43.36 -22.81 -27.20
CA HIS A 182 -42.71 -23.32 -25.99
C HIS A 182 -41.18 -23.36 -26.16
N GLY A 183 -40.68 -23.95 -27.26
CA GLY A 183 -39.24 -24.00 -27.53
C GLY A 183 -38.59 -22.62 -27.71
N MET A 184 -39.34 -21.65 -28.27
CA MET A 184 -38.89 -20.26 -28.35
C MET A 184 -38.82 -19.59 -26.96
N LEU A 185 -39.71 -19.90 -26.02
CA LEU A 185 -39.69 -19.32 -24.67
C LEU A 185 -38.58 -19.91 -23.78
N GLU A 186 -38.32 -21.22 -23.87
CA GLU A 186 -37.30 -21.91 -23.06
C GLU A 186 -35.86 -21.49 -23.42
N SER A 187 -35.59 -21.28 -24.70
CA SER A 187 -34.27 -20.82 -25.18
C SER A 187 -33.89 -19.41 -24.68
N SER A 188 -34.85 -18.63 -24.16
CA SER A 188 -34.61 -17.34 -23.49
C SER A 188 -34.19 -17.48 -22.02
N SER A 189 -34.48 -18.60 -21.37
CA SER A 189 -34.20 -18.84 -19.95
C SER A 189 -32.77 -19.32 -19.71
N SER A 190 -32.15 -19.99 -20.69
CA SER A 190 -30.81 -20.57 -20.54
C SER A 190 -29.66 -19.57 -20.71
N ALA A 191 -29.94 -18.33 -21.14
CA ALA A 191 -28.95 -17.32 -21.47
C ALA A 191 -28.80 -16.19 -20.42
N ARG A 192 -29.42 -16.35 -19.24
CA ARG A 192 -29.26 -15.42 -18.09
C ARG A 192 -28.25 -15.95 -17.08
#